data_AF-A0A1V9K1Q7-F1
#
_entry.id   AF-A0A1V9K1Q7-F1
#
_cell.length_a   1.000
_cell.length_b   1.000
_cell.length_c   1.000
_cell.angle_alpha   90.00
_cell.angle_beta   90.00
_cell.angle_gamma   90.00
#
_symmetry.space_group_name_H-M   'P 1'
#
loop_
_entity.id
_entity.type
_entity.pdbx_description
1 polymer ?
#
loop_
_entity_poly.entity_id
_entity_poly.type
_entity_poly.pdbx_seq_one_letter_code
_entity_poly.pdbx_strand_id
1 'polypeptide(L)'
;MPLTRASLARRMRRAGLVAAAVATAVVSTLVLAAPASAATYRYDCRRLSGNGSYSHPLALGNVTGRTVVAVNCPPLTSGAGYAHRYFSFTLTRPARVPSYAGASFALDTSRRSAVNPSLSRGPYTVLHTGAGLWTYNRSGVANGRYLPLGPLPAGGVLAAGTYRLDLQKLDSPLRSLSTPWFDVVVAVS
;
A
#
# COMPACT_ATOMS: atom_id res chain seq x y z
N MET A 1 -61.90 -25.99 35.31
CA MET A 1 -62.83 -25.11 36.04
C MET A 1 -62.93 -25.62 37.48
N PRO A 2 -63.04 -24.81 38.56
CA PRO A 2 -62.97 -23.34 38.77
C PRO A 2 -61.73 -22.94 39.64
N LEU A 3 -61.12 -21.74 39.49
CA LEU A 3 -61.38 -20.41 40.10
C LEU A 3 -60.99 -20.20 41.59
N THR A 4 -60.06 -19.24 41.78
CA THR A 4 -59.97 -18.20 42.86
C THR A 4 -59.65 -18.65 44.30
N ARG A 5 -58.97 -17.91 45.19
CA ARG A 5 -58.79 -16.46 45.44
C ARG A 5 -57.61 -16.30 46.44
N ALA A 6 -56.55 -15.57 46.09
CA ALA A 6 -56.13 -14.28 46.68
C ALA A 6 -56.40 -14.03 48.18
N SER A 7 -55.34 -13.79 48.97
CA SER A 7 -55.30 -12.77 50.03
C SER A 7 -53.88 -12.49 50.58
N LEU A 8 -53.34 -11.38 50.08
CA LEU A 8 -52.38 -10.42 50.61
C LEU A 8 -51.88 -10.51 52.09
N ALA A 9 -50.55 -10.55 52.20
CA ALA A 9 -49.66 -9.58 52.87
C ALA A 9 -49.64 -9.40 54.40
N ARG A 10 -48.46 -9.64 54.99
CA ARG A 10 -47.85 -8.83 56.07
C ARG A 10 -46.32 -8.98 55.98
N ARG A 11 -45.60 -7.89 55.63
CA ARG A 11 -44.85 -7.00 56.56
C ARG A 11 -43.84 -7.77 57.43
N MET A 12 -42.58 -7.39 57.61
CA MET A 12 -41.80 -6.24 57.15
C MET A 12 -40.32 -6.51 57.52
N ARG A 13 -39.41 -5.97 56.69
CA ARG A 13 -38.14 -5.33 57.05
C ARG A 13 -37.00 -6.20 57.61
N ARG A 14 -36.24 -6.73 56.65
CA ARG A 14 -34.79 -6.87 56.69
C ARG A 14 -34.14 -5.48 56.77
N ALA A 15 -33.18 -5.29 57.67
CA ALA A 15 -32.22 -4.18 57.66
C ALA A 15 -30.88 -4.70 58.19
N GLY A 16 -30.12 -5.36 57.31
CA GLY A 16 -28.70 -5.63 57.51
C GLY A 16 -27.93 -4.72 56.56
N LEU A 17 -27.12 -3.83 57.13
CA LEU A 17 -26.18 -2.96 56.44
C LEU A 17 -25.33 -3.77 55.45
N VAL A 18 -25.50 -3.53 54.15
CA VAL A 18 -24.59 -4.04 53.13
C VAL A 18 -23.53 -2.96 52.90
N ALA A 19 -22.31 -3.28 53.32
CA ALA A 19 -21.13 -2.45 53.10
C ALA A 19 -20.88 -2.28 51.58
N ALA A 20 -20.63 -1.04 51.19
CA ALA A 20 -20.34 -0.64 49.83
C ALA A 20 -19.01 -1.24 49.36
N ALA A 21 -19.05 -2.09 48.34
CA ALA A 21 -17.90 -2.44 47.54
C ALA A 21 -17.89 -1.51 46.31
N VAL A 22 -17.02 -0.50 46.32
CA VAL A 22 -16.77 0.36 45.17
C VAL A 22 -16.03 -0.47 44.12
N ALA A 23 -16.75 -0.91 43.09
CA ALA A 23 -16.16 -1.54 41.93
C ALA A 23 -15.46 -0.46 41.08
N THR A 24 -14.14 -0.35 41.22
CA THR A 24 -13.32 0.43 40.30
C THR A 24 -13.24 -0.31 38.97
N ALA A 25 -14.07 0.11 38.01
CA ALA A 25 -13.93 -0.30 36.63
C ALA A 25 -12.60 0.25 36.09
N VAL A 26 -11.58 -0.60 36.05
CA VAL A 26 -10.37 -0.35 35.26
C VAL A 26 -10.81 -0.44 33.80
N VAL A 27 -11.16 0.71 33.22
CA VAL A 27 -11.31 0.84 31.77
C VAL A 27 -9.91 0.65 31.22
N SER A 28 -9.61 -0.58 30.80
CA SER A 28 -8.46 -0.89 29.96
C SER A 28 -8.64 -0.11 28.66
N THR A 29 -8.12 1.12 28.63
CA THR A 29 -7.87 1.83 27.39
C THR A 29 -6.87 0.98 26.62
N LEU A 30 -7.39 0.17 25.69
CA LEU A 30 -6.62 -0.27 24.54
C LEU A 30 -6.14 1.00 23.86
N VAL A 31 -4.94 1.44 24.23
CA VAL A 31 -4.14 2.32 23.39
C VAL A 31 -3.96 1.49 22.12
N LEU A 32 -4.85 1.73 21.15
CA LEU A 32 -4.51 1.49 19.76
C LEU A 32 -3.25 2.30 19.53
N ALA A 33 -2.10 1.64 19.69
CA ALA A 33 -0.87 2.15 19.13
C ALA A 33 -1.21 2.42 17.67
N ALA A 34 -1.24 3.70 17.30
CA ALA A 34 -1.26 4.08 15.90
C ALA A 34 -0.21 3.18 15.22
N PRO A 35 -0.53 2.49 14.12
CA PRO A 35 0.45 1.63 13.47
C PRO A 35 1.70 2.49 13.31
N ALA A 36 2.83 2.03 13.85
CA ALA A 36 4.08 2.77 13.80
C ALA A 36 4.24 3.16 12.34
N SER A 37 4.01 4.45 12.04
CA SER A 37 4.01 4.94 10.68
C SER A 37 5.41 4.67 10.18
N ALA A 38 5.56 3.62 9.36
CA ALA A 38 6.85 3.27 8.79
C ALA A 38 7.34 4.55 8.13
N ALA A 39 8.40 5.14 8.68
CA ALA A 39 8.79 6.49 8.34
C ALA A 39 8.91 6.61 6.82
N THR A 40 8.05 7.42 6.21
CA THR A 40 7.92 7.47 4.77
C THR A 40 8.86 8.54 4.23
N TYR A 41 9.86 8.13 3.45
CA TYR A 41 10.67 9.08 2.72
C TYR A 41 9.94 9.50 1.45
N ARG A 42 9.77 10.80 1.27
CA ARG A 42 9.10 11.37 0.09
C ARG A 42 10.09 12.22 -0.68
N TYR A 43 10.19 11.95 -1.98
CA TYR A 43 11.03 12.68 -2.92
C TYR A 43 10.17 13.24 -4.05
N ASP A 44 10.49 14.42 -4.55
CA ASP A 44 9.93 14.89 -5.82
C ASP A 44 10.58 14.12 -6.97
N CYS A 45 9.77 13.43 -7.76
CA CYS A 45 10.22 12.61 -8.88
C CYS A 45 11.08 13.39 -9.89
N ARG A 46 10.82 14.69 -10.05
CA ARG A 46 11.58 15.57 -10.98
C ARG A 46 12.96 15.95 -10.47
N ARG A 47 13.22 15.75 -9.18
CA ARG A 47 14.50 16.09 -8.51
C ARG A 47 15.38 14.87 -8.25
N LEU A 48 14.91 13.67 -8.59
CA LEU A 48 15.71 12.46 -8.48
C LEU A 48 16.88 12.52 -9.46
N SER A 49 18.03 12.01 -9.03
CA SER A 49 19.19 11.87 -9.92
C SER A 49 18.94 10.79 -10.97
N GLY A 50 19.49 10.99 -12.17
CA GLY A 50 19.21 10.16 -13.35
C GLY A 50 18.24 10.83 -14.31
N ASN A 51 17.98 10.19 -15.45
CA ASN A 51 17.06 10.71 -16.47
C ASN A 51 15.87 9.76 -16.73
N GLY A 52 15.79 8.66 -15.99
CA GLY A 52 14.70 7.68 -16.10
C GLY A 52 14.82 6.73 -17.28
N SER A 53 15.96 6.73 -18.00
CA SER A 53 16.28 5.74 -19.03
C SER A 53 16.73 4.40 -18.42
N TYR A 54 16.75 3.35 -19.24
CA TYR A 54 17.20 2.02 -18.81
C TYR A 54 18.60 2.07 -18.17
N SER A 55 19.54 2.79 -18.79
CA SER A 55 20.93 2.89 -18.35
C SER A 55 21.16 3.94 -17.25
N HIS A 56 20.27 4.92 -17.13
CA HIS A 56 20.36 5.97 -16.11
C HIS A 56 19.00 6.15 -15.40
N PRO A 57 18.56 5.13 -14.63
CA PRO A 57 17.28 5.16 -13.93
C PRO A 57 17.25 6.27 -12.88
N LEU A 58 16.05 6.74 -12.53
CA LEU A 58 15.86 7.70 -11.44
C LEU A 58 16.13 7.01 -10.10
N ALA A 59 17.08 7.54 -9.31
CA ALA A 59 17.53 6.89 -8.09
C ALA A 59 16.64 7.21 -6.89
N LEU A 60 15.90 6.22 -6.40
CA LEU A 60 15.14 6.27 -5.14
C LEU A 60 16.03 6.05 -3.92
N GLY A 61 17.21 5.46 -4.11
CA GLY A 61 18.21 5.23 -3.07
C GLY A 61 17.97 3.96 -2.25
N ASN A 62 18.49 3.97 -1.01
CA ASN A 62 18.43 2.83 -0.11
C ASN A 62 17.07 2.73 0.59
N VAL A 63 16.47 1.55 0.53
CA VAL A 63 15.21 1.23 1.20
C VAL A 63 15.54 0.37 2.44
N THR A 64 15.22 0.90 3.62
CA THR A 64 15.64 0.37 4.93
C THR A 64 14.43 0.17 5.86
N GLY A 65 13.61 -0.84 5.58
CA GLY A 65 12.43 -1.17 6.43
C GLY A 65 11.41 -0.02 6.52
N ARG A 66 11.36 0.82 5.48
CA ARG A 66 10.60 2.06 5.41
C ARG A 66 10.05 2.24 3.99
N THR A 67 8.88 2.87 3.88
CA THR A 67 8.31 3.20 2.58
C THR A 67 9.05 4.36 1.94
N VAL A 68 9.47 4.19 0.69
CA VAL A 68 10.01 5.26 -0.16
C VAL A 68 8.96 5.60 -1.21
N VAL A 69 8.67 6.89 -1.35
CA VAL A 69 7.72 7.42 -2.32
C VAL A 69 8.38 8.51 -3.16
N ALA A 70 8.41 8.33 -4.48
CA ALA A 70 8.66 9.43 -5.41
C ALA A 70 7.31 9.99 -5.87
N VAL A 71 6.99 11.21 -5.43
CA VAL A 71 5.71 11.85 -5.71
C VAL A 71 5.76 12.65 -7.01
N ASN A 72 4.60 12.85 -7.62
CA ASN A 72 4.40 13.74 -8.77
C ASN A 72 5.28 13.36 -9.98
N CYS A 73 5.35 12.07 -10.33
CA CYS A 73 6.01 11.67 -11.56
C CYS A 73 5.18 12.08 -12.79
N PRO A 74 5.81 12.74 -13.79
CA PRO A 74 5.12 13.11 -15.02
C PRO A 74 4.53 11.90 -15.76
N PRO A 75 3.42 12.07 -16.49
CA PRO A 75 2.85 11.03 -17.35
C PRO A 75 3.86 10.36 -18.28
N LEU A 76 3.58 9.09 -18.61
CA LEU A 76 4.22 8.38 -19.72
C LEU A 76 3.36 8.60 -20.96
N THR A 77 3.97 8.87 -22.12
CA THR A 77 3.27 9.19 -23.38
C THR A 77 3.66 8.23 -24.50
N SER A 78 2.71 7.89 -25.37
CA SER A 78 3.01 7.16 -26.63
C SER A 78 3.84 8.05 -27.56
N GLY A 79 4.79 7.46 -28.29
CA GLY A 79 5.53 8.17 -29.35
C GLY A 79 6.64 9.11 -28.88
N ALA A 80 6.72 9.46 -27.60
CA ALA A 80 7.97 9.92 -27.00
C ALA A 80 8.88 8.71 -26.79
N GLY A 81 10.20 8.88 -26.82
CA GLY A 81 11.18 7.80 -26.55
C GLY A 81 11.07 7.10 -25.18
N TYR A 82 10.03 7.39 -24.40
CA TYR A 82 9.81 6.96 -23.02
C TYR A 82 8.32 6.67 -22.74
N ALA A 83 7.76 5.66 -23.41
CA ALA A 83 6.57 4.95 -22.87
C ALA A 83 6.91 4.16 -21.58
N HIS A 84 8.18 4.19 -21.18
CA HIS A 84 8.77 3.57 -20.02
C HIS A 84 9.49 4.62 -19.18
N ARG A 85 9.55 4.41 -17.87
CA ARG A 85 10.45 5.14 -16.98
C ARG A 85 11.02 4.20 -15.95
N TYR A 86 12.34 4.20 -15.83
CA TYR A 86 13.07 3.32 -14.94
C TYR A 86 13.46 4.04 -13.65
N PHE A 87 13.28 3.36 -12.53
CA PHE A 87 13.67 3.79 -11.18
C PHE A 87 14.61 2.74 -10.58
N SER A 88 15.64 3.16 -9.86
CA SER A 88 16.54 2.25 -9.13
C SER A 88 16.36 2.40 -7.62
N PHE A 89 16.42 1.29 -6.91
CA PHE A 89 16.40 1.28 -5.45
C PHE A 89 17.21 0.10 -4.91
N THR A 90 17.74 0.24 -3.70
CA THR A 90 18.54 -0.82 -3.06
C THR A 90 17.84 -1.31 -1.81
N LEU A 91 17.45 -2.59 -1.82
CA LEU A 91 17.04 -3.29 -0.63
C LEU A 91 18.29 -3.64 0.19
N THR A 92 18.44 -2.98 1.33
CA THR A 92 19.60 -3.21 2.24
C THR A 92 19.51 -4.54 3.00
N ARG A 93 18.31 -5.13 3.05
CA ARG A 93 17.98 -6.43 3.64
C ARG A 93 16.96 -7.13 2.75
N PRO A 94 16.81 -8.47 2.84
CA PRO A 94 15.71 -9.14 2.16
C PRO A 94 14.35 -8.49 2.49
N ALA A 95 13.46 -8.44 1.50
CA ALA A 95 12.12 -7.92 1.69
C ALA A 95 11.37 -8.73 2.76
N ARG A 96 10.53 -8.06 3.55
CA ARG A 96 9.65 -8.72 4.53
C ARG A 96 8.24 -8.84 3.99
N VAL A 97 7.44 -9.72 4.56
CA VAL A 97 6.03 -9.83 4.18
C VAL A 97 5.19 -8.90 5.07
N PRO A 98 4.34 -8.02 4.51
CA PRO A 98 4.20 -7.68 3.09
C PRO A 98 5.20 -6.61 2.64
N SER A 99 5.73 -6.73 1.41
CA SER A 99 6.49 -5.67 0.75
C SER A 99 6.08 -5.59 -0.70
N TYR A 100 6.07 -4.40 -1.29
CA TYR A 100 5.64 -4.18 -2.65
C TYR A 100 6.34 -2.98 -3.31
N ALA A 101 6.40 -3.00 -4.64
CA ALA A 101 6.87 -1.88 -5.44
C ALA A 101 5.95 -1.64 -6.64
N GLY A 102 5.69 -0.39 -6.99
CA GLY A 102 4.86 -0.07 -8.13
C GLY A 102 4.49 1.39 -8.20
N ALA A 103 3.28 1.65 -8.70
CA ALA A 103 2.79 3.00 -8.89
C ALA A 103 1.38 3.19 -8.30
N SER A 104 1.18 4.33 -7.66
CA SER A 104 -0.13 4.88 -7.30
C SER A 104 -0.52 5.90 -8.36
N PHE A 105 -1.77 5.88 -8.82
CA PHE A 105 -2.29 6.83 -9.81
C PHE A 105 -3.80 6.97 -9.63
N ALA A 106 -4.43 7.87 -10.36
CA ALA A 106 -5.88 7.91 -10.47
C ALA A 106 -6.25 7.81 -11.94
N LEU A 107 -6.90 6.71 -12.33
CA LEU A 107 -7.50 6.64 -13.66
C LEU A 107 -8.74 7.53 -13.71
N ASP A 108 -8.95 8.16 -14.85
CA ASP A 108 -10.15 8.92 -15.14
C ASP A 108 -10.66 8.60 -16.56
N THR A 109 -11.78 9.20 -16.93
CA THR A 109 -12.43 8.95 -18.23
C THR A 109 -11.56 9.33 -19.43
N SER A 110 -10.63 10.29 -19.25
CA SER A 110 -9.72 10.82 -20.26
C SER A 110 -8.34 10.15 -20.27
N ARG A 111 -7.91 9.57 -19.14
CA ARG A 111 -6.60 8.92 -18.93
C ARG A 111 -6.78 7.50 -18.45
N ARG A 112 -7.22 6.64 -19.37
CA ARG A 112 -7.51 5.22 -19.12
C ARG A 112 -6.27 4.31 -19.14
N SER A 113 -5.14 4.79 -19.65
CA SER A 113 -3.92 3.98 -19.67
C SER A 113 -3.27 4.01 -18.29
N ALA A 114 -3.19 2.85 -17.66
CA ALA A 114 -2.55 2.70 -16.37
C ALA A 114 -1.02 2.64 -16.48
N VAL A 115 -0.39 2.81 -15.31
CA VAL A 115 1.04 2.58 -15.15
C VAL A 115 1.25 1.11 -14.77
N ASN A 116 2.14 0.44 -15.48
CA ASN A 116 2.34 -1.00 -15.37
C ASN A 116 3.76 -1.28 -14.89
N PRO A 117 3.93 -1.82 -13.68
CA PRO A 117 5.27 -2.07 -13.14
C PRO A 117 5.85 -3.39 -13.67
N SER A 118 7.17 -3.42 -13.86
CA SER A 118 8.00 -4.61 -14.01
C SER A 118 9.26 -4.43 -13.17
N LEU A 119 9.80 -5.50 -12.58
CA LEU A 119 10.97 -5.45 -11.72
C LEU A 119 12.10 -6.27 -12.31
N SER A 120 13.30 -5.68 -12.36
CA SER A 120 14.51 -6.31 -12.87
C SER A 120 15.68 -6.20 -11.87
N ARG A 121 16.63 -7.13 -11.99
CA ARG A 121 17.92 -7.12 -11.31
C ARG A 121 19.01 -7.37 -12.35
N GLY A 122 19.80 -6.34 -12.64
CA GLY A 122 20.72 -6.37 -13.78
C GLY A 122 19.94 -6.62 -15.09
N PRO A 123 20.38 -7.56 -15.96
CA PRO A 123 19.70 -7.85 -17.22
C PRO A 123 18.46 -8.73 -17.06
N TYR A 124 18.19 -9.26 -15.86
CA TYR A 124 17.10 -10.24 -15.65
C TYR A 124 15.83 -9.57 -15.12
N THR A 125 14.69 -9.88 -15.73
CA THR A 125 13.37 -9.56 -15.18
C THR A 125 13.05 -10.54 -14.06
N VAL A 126 12.82 -10.02 -12.85
CA VAL A 126 12.47 -10.80 -11.66
C VAL A 126 10.96 -10.96 -11.54
N LEU A 127 10.20 -9.88 -11.80
CA LEU A 127 8.74 -9.90 -11.80
C LEU A 127 8.22 -9.14 -13.00
N HIS A 128 7.48 -9.83 -13.86
CA HIS A 128 6.81 -9.21 -14.99
C HIS A 128 5.53 -8.50 -14.55
N THR A 129 5.03 -7.57 -15.38
CA THR A 129 3.81 -6.81 -15.06
C THR A 129 2.56 -7.66 -14.84
N GLY A 130 2.54 -8.89 -15.39
CA GLY A 130 1.48 -9.87 -15.15
C GLY A 130 1.34 -10.28 -13.67
N ALA A 131 2.39 -10.15 -12.86
CA ALA A 131 2.35 -10.40 -11.42
C ALA A 131 1.83 -9.19 -10.61
N GLY A 132 1.52 -8.08 -11.27
CA GLY A 132 1.06 -6.84 -10.63
C GLY A 132 -0.37 -6.94 -10.13
N LEU A 133 -0.57 -6.61 -8.86
CA LEU A 133 -1.86 -6.52 -8.20
C LEU A 133 -2.45 -5.11 -8.36
N TRP A 134 -3.73 -5.04 -8.69
CA TRP A 134 -4.47 -3.79 -8.78
C TRP A 134 -5.01 -3.36 -7.41
N THR A 135 -4.94 -2.06 -7.14
CA THR A 135 -5.68 -1.44 -6.04
C THR A 135 -6.80 -0.57 -6.59
N TYR A 136 -7.86 -0.39 -5.80
CA TYR A 136 -9.04 0.37 -6.17
C TYR A 136 -9.40 1.34 -5.05
N ASN A 137 -9.91 2.52 -5.43
CA ASN A 137 -10.48 3.46 -4.47
C ASN A 137 -11.89 2.99 -4.02
N ARG A 138 -12.53 3.75 -3.11
CA ARG A 138 -13.87 3.42 -2.59
C ARG A 138 -14.97 3.38 -3.65
N SER A 139 -14.78 4.08 -4.78
CA SER A 139 -15.71 4.07 -5.92
C SER A 139 -15.40 2.98 -6.94
N GLY A 140 -14.50 2.04 -6.65
CA GLY A 140 -14.13 0.94 -7.54
C GLY A 140 -13.24 1.35 -8.73
N VAL A 141 -12.66 2.55 -8.71
CA VAL A 141 -11.76 3.03 -9.74
C VAL A 141 -10.34 2.58 -9.41
N ALA A 142 -9.67 1.95 -10.37
CA ALA A 142 -8.28 1.51 -10.20
C ALA A 142 -7.38 2.71 -9.88
N ASN A 143 -6.62 2.60 -8.79
CA ASN A 143 -5.80 3.68 -8.25
C ASN A 143 -4.33 3.29 -7.99
N GLY A 144 -3.92 2.12 -8.46
CA GLY A 144 -2.55 1.68 -8.33
C GLY A 144 -2.33 0.28 -8.87
N ARG A 145 -1.07 -0.02 -9.16
CA ARG A 145 -0.62 -1.33 -9.59
C ARG A 145 0.74 -1.62 -8.97
N TYR A 146 0.84 -2.73 -8.25
CA TYR A 146 2.02 -3.06 -7.42
C TYR A 146 2.47 -4.50 -7.61
N LEU A 147 3.77 -4.71 -7.67
CA LEU A 147 4.41 -6.02 -7.66
C LEU A 147 4.71 -6.42 -6.21
N PRO A 148 4.38 -7.66 -5.79
CA PRO A 148 4.78 -8.15 -4.49
C PRO A 148 6.30 -8.38 -4.46
N LEU A 149 7.00 -7.79 -3.50
CA LEU A 149 8.40 -8.13 -3.18
C LEU A 149 8.48 -9.27 -2.15
N GLY A 150 7.36 -9.58 -1.50
CA GLY A 150 7.21 -10.69 -0.58
C GLY A 150 5.75 -10.81 -0.09
N PRO A 151 5.11 -12.00 -0.13
CA PRO A 151 5.64 -13.24 -0.70
C PRO A 151 5.69 -13.20 -2.23
N LEU A 152 6.69 -13.85 -2.83
CA LEU A 152 6.76 -14.00 -4.28
C LEU A 152 5.81 -15.12 -4.76
N PRO A 153 5.32 -15.09 -6.01
CA PRO A 153 4.43 -16.13 -6.55
C PRO A 153 5.01 -17.55 -6.51
N ALA A 154 6.34 -17.69 -6.64
CA ALA A 154 7.04 -18.96 -6.55
C ALA A 154 7.48 -19.33 -5.11
N GLY A 155 7.05 -18.57 -4.10
CA GLY A 155 7.48 -18.69 -2.72
C GLY A 155 8.69 -17.80 -2.38
N GLY A 156 8.87 -17.56 -1.08
CA GLY A 156 9.97 -16.73 -0.56
C GLY A 156 9.76 -15.22 -0.71
N VAL A 157 10.85 -14.47 -0.61
CA VAL A 157 10.89 -13.01 -0.66
C VAL A 157 12.05 -12.54 -1.53
N LEU A 158 11.97 -11.31 -2.01
CA LEU A 158 13.03 -10.69 -2.77
C LEU A 158 14.27 -10.49 -1.88
N ALA A 159 15.43 -10.98 -2.33
CA ALA A 159 16.68 -10.86 -1.58
C ALA A 159 17.15 -9.39 -1.47
N ALA A 160 18.10 -9.12 -0.58
CA ALA A 160 18.82 -7.85 -0.57
C ALA A 160 19.53 -7.62 -1.92
N GLY A 161 19.62 -6.36 -2.35
CA GLY A 161 20.28 -6.00 -3.60
C GLY A 161 19.72 -4.74 -4.24
N THR A 162 20.36 -4.33 -5.34
CA THR A 162 19.88 -3.22 -6.17
C THR A 162 18.94 -3.75 -7.24
N TYR A 163 17.78 -3.13 -7.34
CA TYR A 163 16.74 -3.46 -8.28
C TYR A 163 16.37 -2.25 -9.11
N ARG A 164 15.77 -2.52 -10.27
CA ARG A 164 15.22 -1.51 -11.15
C ARG A 164 13.75 -1.80 -11.42
N LEU A 165 12.92 -0.83 -11.07
CA LEU A 165 11.49 -0.80 -11.35
C LEU A 165 11.27 -0.08 -12.68
N ASP A 166 10.78 -0.79 -13.67
CA ASP A 166 10.29 -0.24 -14.94
C ASP A 166 8.81 0.07 -14.77
N LEU A 167 8.41 1.30 -15.06
CA LEU A 167 7.03 1.72 -15.13
C LEU A 167 6.69 2.02 -16.58
N GLN A 168 5.75 1.26 -17.14
CA GLN A 168 5.41 1.34 -18.55
C GLN A 168 3.94 1.67 -18.79
N LYS A 169 3.69 2.43 -19.85
CA LYS A 169 2.38 2.61 -20.44
C LYS A 169 2.13 1.45 -21.40
N LEU A 170 1.18 0.56 -21.09
CA LEU A 170 0.76 -0.47 -22.05
C LEU A 170 -0.13 0.18 -23.12
N ASP A 171 0.29 0.04 -24.37
CA ASP A 171 -0.19 0.89 -25.46
C ASP A 171 -1.57 0.49 -25.99
N SER A 172 -2.47 1.49 -26.02
CA SER A 172 -3.48 1.61 -27.05
C SER A 172 -3.57 3.09 -27.43
N PRO A 173 -2.87 3.55 -28.50
CA PRO A 173 -2.85 4.96 -28.89
C PRO A 173 -4.24 5.49 -29.24
N LEU A 174 -5.15 4.62 -29.69
CA LEU A 174 -6.54 4.95 -30.04
C LEU A 174 -7.42 5.27 -28.83
N ARG A 175 -6.99 4.93 -27.60
CA ARG A 175 -7.81 5.09 -26.39
C ARG A 175 -7.17 5.95 -25.30
N SER A 176 -5.85 6.20 -25.37
CA SER A 176 -5.15 7.06 -24.41
C SER A 176 -3.72 7.38 -24.89
N LEU A 177 -3.41 8.67 -25.03
CA LEU A 177 -2.09 9.17 -25.43
C LEU A 177 -1.10 9.20 -24.27
N SER A 178 -1.57 9.26 -23.03
CA SER A 178 -0.74 9.32 -21.83
C SER A 178 -1.34 8.58 -20.63
N THR A 179 -0.49 8.15 -19.70
CA THR A 179 -0.95 7.77 -18.36
C THR A 179 -1.40 9.01 -17.57
N PRO A 180 -2.05 8.86 -16.41
CA PRO A 180 -2.08 9.89 -15.38
C PRO A 180 -0.68 10.22 -14.87
N TRP A 181 -0.60 11.30 -14.09
CA TRP A 181 0.48 11.48 -13.13
C TRP A 181 0.42 10.36 -12.10
N PHE A 182 1.58 9.97 -11.60
CA PHE A 182 1.68 8.84 -10.68
C PHE A 182 2.72 9.10 -9.60
N ASP A 183 2.58 8.39 -8.50
CA ASP A 183 3.62 8.28 -7.47
C ASP A 183 4.25 6.90 -7.58
N VAL A 184 5.58 6.82 -7.48
CA VAL A 184 6.27 5.53 -7.34
C VAL A 184 6.36 5.19 -5.87
N VAL A 185 5.99 3.97 -5.52
CA VAL A 185 6.03 3.49 -4.14
C VAL A 185 6.88 2.24 -4.07
N VAL A 186 7.81 2.22 -3.12
CA VAL A 186 8.52 1.01 -2.67
C VAL A 186 8.28 0.90 -1.18
N ALA A 187 7.35 0.03 -0.79
CA ALA A 187 7.02 -0.23 0.60
C ALA A 187 7.69 -1.53 1.05
N VAL A 188 8.49 -1.44 2.11
CA VAL A 188 9.07 -2.61 2.77
C VAL A 188 8.78 -2.57 4.26
N SER A 189 8.34 -3.71 4.79
CA SER A 189 8.07 -3.91 6.22
C SER A 189 9.30 -4.42 6.98
#